data_AF-A0A8J7VQB8-F1
#
_entry.id   AF-A0A8J7VQB8-F1
#
_cell.length_a   1.000
_cell.length_b   1.000
_cell.length_c   1.000
_cell.angle_alpha   90.00
_cell.angle_beta   90.00
_cell.angle_gamma   90.00
#
_symmetry.space_group_name_H-M   'P 1'
#
loop_
_entity.id
_entity.type
_entity.pdbx_description
1 polymer ?
#
loop_
_entity_poly.entity_id
_entity_poly.type
_entity_poly.pdbx_seq_one_letter_code
_entity_poly.pdbx_strand_id
1 'polypeptide(L)'
;MTLLTPRKPFLWIWFLWLGAFYATWCWLAFGRGLWPEAVAHWPMALSMTFGSYIAGSTPMGGGTVGFPILVLLFDMPATLGRDFSFAVQSIGMTSASIFILARRQPLAWAMLKGALLGATAGLPLGIFLVAPLVPELWIKLVFAVIWASFGVLHLYRIGEIAGRAGMTDFDERWDFRVGVVIGFAAAALVAAVTGVGIDMVLYAALVLLCRADLRIAIPTSVLIMAWTSVLGIAIKSVSTGVAPGVFGNWLAAAPVVALGAPLGALVVNLIGRRPTLVFVALLCVGQFAWTCRTEWAALGWGGLLLALAAVGLCLLGFERLRRWGALLAAGRDAAGARVEHRHAAARAPDGVAAPAPPLARGRRA
;
A
#
# COMPACT_ATOMS: atom_id res chain seq x y z
N MET A 1 -33.36 -2.55 -13.36
CA MET A 1 -32.27 -2.87 -12.41
C MET A 1 -32.08 -4.39 -12.41
N THR A 2 -31.21 -4.90 -13.27
CA THR A 2 -30.82 -6.31 -13.26
C THR A 2 -29.95 -6.55 -12.04
N LEU A 3 -30.52 -7.20 -11.03
CA LEU A 3 -29.79 -7.72 -9.87
C LEU A 3 -28.79 -8.76 -10.39
N LEU A 4 -27.57 -8.31 -10.72
CA LEU A 4 -26.45 -9.21 -10.93
C LEU A 4 -26.32 -10.04 -9.66
N THR A 5 -26.57 -11.34 -9.75
CA THR A 5 -26.35 -12.28 -8.67
C THR A 5 -24.92 -12.08 -8.14
N PRO A 6 -24.73 -11.88 -6.82
CA PRO A 6 -23.39 -11.73 -6.28
C PRO A 6 -22.58 -12.97 -6.66
N ARG A 7 -21.48 -12.75 -7.40
CA ARG A 7 -20.59 -13.82 -7.85
C ARG A 7 -20.17 -14.67 -6.64
N LYS A 8 -20.40 -15.99 -6.70
CA LYS A 8 -20.08 -16.92 -5.60
C LYS A 8 -18.61 -16.75 -5.18
N PRO A 9 -18.33 -16.49 -3.89
CA PRO A 9 -16.96 -16.39 -3.40
C PRO A 9 -16.32 -17.79 -3.30
N PHE A 10 -15.03 -17.90 -3.60
CA PHE A 10 -14.26 -19.14 -3.57
C PHE A 10 -13.39 -19.22 -2.32
N LEU A 11 -13.99 -19.01 -1.14
CA LEU A 11 -13.27 -18.93 0.14
C LEU A 11 -12.50 -20.21 0.49
N TRP A 12 -12.90 -21.37 -0.06
CA TRP A 12 -12.17 -22.62 0.12
C TRP A 12 -10.71 -22.52 -0.34
N ILE A 13 -10.39 -21.69 -1.35
CA ILE A 13 -9.01 -21.48 -1.81
C ILE A 13 -8.17 -20.86 -0.70
N TRP A 14 -8.74 -19.89 0.04
CA TRP A 14 -8.07 -19.27 1.17
C TRP A 14 -7.90 -20.25 2.34
N PHE A 15 -8.91 -21.08 2.63
CA PHE A 15 -8.77 -22.14 3.63
C PHE A 15 -7.73 -23.20 3.24
N LEU A 16 -7.60 -23.52 1.95
CA LEU A 16 -6.58 -24.44 1.45
C LEU A 16 -5.18 -23.85 1.63
N TRP A 17 -5.00 -22.56 1.31
CA TRP A 17 -3.76 -21.83 1.64
C TRP A 17 -3.47 -21.93 3.14
N LEU A 18 -4.46 -21.69 4.00
CA LEU A 18 -4.26 -21.69 5.46
C LEU A 18 -3.85 -23.08 5.95
N GLY A 19 -4.53 -24.11 5.45
CA GLY A 19 -4.18 -25.50 5.74
C GLY A 19 -2.74 -25.81 5.35
N ALA A 20 -2.33 -25.44 4.13
CA ALA A 20 -0.96 -25.66 3.65
C ALA A 20 0.08 -24.90 4.48
N PHE A 21 -0.19 -23.63 4.79
CA PHE A 21 0.69 -22.81 5.61
C PHE A 21 0.83 -23.35 7.04
N TYR A 22 -0.29 -23.60 7.73
CA TYR A 22 -0.25 -24.11 9.11
C TYR A 22 0.32 -25.52 9.18
N ALA A 23 0.09 -26.37 8.19
CA ALA A 23 0.76 -27.67 8.11
C ALA A 23 2.28 -27.51 8.02
N THR A 24 2.76 -26.60 7.16
CA THR A 24 4.18 -26.30 7.01
C THR A 24 4.76 -25.69 8.29
N TRP A 25 4.06 -24.73 8.88
CA TRP A 25 4.49 -24.07 10.11
C TRP A 25 4.50 -25.03 11.30
N CYS A 26 3.51 -25.90 11.46
CA CYS A 26 3.48 -26.93 12.50
C CYS A 26 4.62 -27.94 12.32
N TRP A 27 4.93 -28.32 11.08
CA TRP A 27 6.09 -29.16 10.80
C TRP A 27 7.41 -28.47 11.18
N LEU A 28 7.55 -27.17 10.94
CA LEU A 28 8.71 -26.40 11.40
C LEU A 28 8.76 -26.29 12.94
N ALA A 29 7.67 -25.87 13.58
CA ALA A 29 7.62 -25.64 15.02
C ALA A 29 7.81 -26.95 15.81
N PHE A 30 7.04 -27.99 15.50
CA PHE A 30 7.03 -29.24 16.26
C PHE A 30 7.92 -30.30 15.63
N GLY A 31 7.85 -30.49 14.32
CA GLY A 31 8.61 -31.53 13.62
C GLY A 31 10.12 -31.28 13.56
N ARG A 32 10.54 -30.01 13.42
CA ARG A 32 11.97 -29.60 13.47
C ARG A 32 12.41 -29.11 14.85
N GLY A 33 11.53 -29.14 15.86
CA GLY A 33 11.84 -28.70 17.22
C GLY A 33 12.11 -27.21 17.37
N LEU A 34 11.60 -26.36 16.47
CA LEU A 34 11.80 -24.91 16.49
C LEU A 34 10.77 -24.16 17.37
N TRP A 35 9.90 -24.87 18.08
CA TRP A 35 8.94 -24.27 19.00
C TRP A 35 9.59 -23.38 20.09
N PRO A 36 10.72 -23.77 20.74
CA PRO A 36 11.39 -22.90 21.70
C PRO A 36 11.85 -21.57 21.09
N GLU A 37 12.31 -21.60 19.83
CA GLU A 37 12.68 -20.38 19.09
C GLU A 37 11.46 -19.48 18.88
N ALA A 38 10.33 -20.04 18.46
CA ALA A 38 9.09 -19.28 18.29
C ALA A 38 8.63 -18.61 19.60
N VAL A 39 8.75 -19.33 20.72
CA VAL A 39 8.39 -18.80 22.06
C VAL A 39 9.36 -17.70 22.50
N ALA A 40 10.66 -17.82 22.19
CA ALA A 40 11.63 -16.78 22.52
C ALA A 40 11.30 -15.43 21.86
N HIS A 41 10.68 -15.45 20.67
CA HIS A 41 10.27 -14.25 19.93
C HIS A 41 8.77 -13.91 20.06
N TRP A 42 8.09 -14.40 21.11
CA TRP A 42 6.65 -14.14 21.33
C TRP A 42 6.23 -12.65 21.33
N PRO A 43 7.06 -11.66 21.76
CA PRO A 43 6.65 -10.25 21.70
C PRO A 43 6.37 -9.78 20.27
N MET A 44 7.05 -10.38 19.29
CA MET A 44 6.82 -10.09 17.87
C MET A 44 5.44 -10.60 17.41
N ALA A 45 5.03 -11.79 17.87
CA ALA A 45 3.70 -12.33 17.61
C ALA A 45 2.60 -11.42 18.19
N LEU A 46 2.78 -10.94 19.42
CA LEU A 46 1.84 -10.01 20.07
C LEU A 46 1.72 -8.70 19.27
N SER A 47 2.86 -8.08 18.95
CA SER A 47 2.92 -6.88 18.12
C SER A 47 2.21 -7.06 16.77
N MET A 48 2.45 -8.20 16.12
CA MET A 48 1.86 -8.52 14.82
C MET A 48 0.38 -8.88 14.88
N THR A 49 -0.17 -9.21 16.04
CA THR A 49 -1.64 -9.32 16.22
C THR A 49 -2.31 -8.00 15.88
N PHE A 50 -1.80 -6.90 16.45
CA PHE A 50 -2.30 -5.55 16.17
C PHE A 50 -1.88 -5.08 14.78
N GLY A 51 -0.61 -5.30 14.42
CA GLY A 51 -0.07 -4.84 13.14
C GLY A 51 -0.77 -5.44 11.93
N SER A 52 -0.99 -6.76 11.91
CA SER A 52 -1.62 -7.44 10.77
C SER A 52 -3.07 -7.04 10.57
N TYR A 53 -3.83 -6.85 11.65
CA TYR A 53 -5.19 -6.33 11.59
C TYR A 53 -5.23 -4.94 10.92
N ILE A 54 -4.33 -4.04 11.33
CA ILE A 54 -4.26 -2.68 10.80
C ILE A 54 -3.76 -2.70 9.34
N ALA A 55 -2.82 -3.58 9.01
CA ALA A 55 -2.29 -3.78 7.67
C ALA A 55 -3.35 -4.27 6.67
N GLY A 56 -4.21 -5.19 7.10
CA GLY A 56 -5.31 -5.69 6.27
C GLY A 56 -6.39 -4.65 5.97
N SER A 57 -6.57 -3.69 6.88
CA SER A 57 -7.63 -2.68 6.78
C SER A 57 -7.18 -1.40 6.08
N THR A 58 -5.87 -1.12 6.02
CA THR A 58 -5.32 0.10 5.39
C THR A 58 -3.95 -0.15 4.74
N PRO A 59 -3.61 0.55 3.64
CA PRO A 59 -2.30 0.44 2.98
C PRO A 59 -1.12 0.93 3.84
N MET A 60 -1.39 1.65 4.94
CA MET A 60 -0.36 2.15 5.85
C MET A 60 0.05 1.10 6.90
N GLY A 61 -0.90 0.23 7.27
CA GLY A 61 -0.85 -0.48 8.54
C GLY A 61 0.31 -1.43 8.73
N GLY A 62 0.79 -2.06 7.65
CA GLY A 62 1.91 -3.01 7.71
C GLY A 62 3.19 -2.35 8.22
N GLY A 63 3.50 -1.16 7.71
CA GLY A 63 4.67 -0.40 8.16
C GLY A 63 4.46 0.26 9.51
N THR A 64 3.28 0.84 9.78
CA THR A 64 3.04 1.71 10.94
C THR A 64 3.18 0.99 12.30
N VAL A 65 3.10 -0.33 12.34
CA VAL A 65 3.20 -1.12 13.57
C VAL A 65 4.48 -1.97 13.61
N GLY A 66 4.78 -2.69 12.53
CA GLY A 66 5.90 -3.64 12.54
C GLY A 66 7.27 -2.98 12.65
N PHE A 67 7.55 -2.00 11.80
CA PHE A 67 8.86 -1.35 11.78
C PHE A 67 9.16 -0.57 13.07
N PRO A 68 8.25 0.26 13.62
CA PRO A 68 8.51 0.99 14.87
C PRO A 68 8.71 0.07 16.06
N ILE A 69 7.94 -1.01 16.16
CA ILE A 69 8.09 -1.94 17.29
C ILE A 69 9.43 -2.67 17.20
N LEU A 70 9.81 -3.13 16.01
CA LEU A 70 11.06 -3.87 15.88
C LEU A 70 12.29 -2.95 15.96
N VAL A 71 12.26 -1.79 15.31
CA VAL A 71 13.43 -0.92 15.16
C VAL A 71 13.52 0.15 16.25
N LEU A 72 12.39 0.69 16.73
CA LEU A 72 12.40 1.79 17.71
C LEU A 72 12.12 1.32 19.14
N LEU A 73 11.29 0.28 19.33
CA LEU A 73 10.98 -0.26 20.66
C LEU A 73 11.96 -1.36 21.09
N PHE A 74 12.32 -2.28 20.18
CA PHE A 74 13.30 -3.33 20.46
C PHE A 74 14.73 -3.00 20.03
N ASP A 75 14.97 -1.77 19.56
CA ASP A 75 16.30 -1.25 19.17
C ASP A 75 17.05 -2.20 18.21
N MET A 76 16.32 -2.87 17.31
CA MET A 76 16.91 -3.76 16.33
C MET A 76 17.38 -2.99 15.08
N PRO A 77 18.38 -3.49 14.35
CA PRO A 77 18.87 -2.85 13.14
C PRO A 77 17.78 -2.62 12.08
N ALA A 78 17.80 -1.48 11.40
CA ALA A 78 16.82 -1.17 10.35
C ALA A 78 16.88 -2.18 9.18
N THR A 79 18.03 -2.78 8.93
CA THR A 79 18.21 -3.85 7.93
C THR A 79 17.47 -5.12 8.32
N LEU A 80 17.41 -5.45 9.61
CA LEU A 80 16.57 -6.52 10.14
C LEU A 80 15.10 -6.17 9.93
N GLY A 81 14.69 -4.93 10.25
CA GLY A 81 13.34 -4.42 10.01
C GLY A 81 12.88 -4.55 8.56
N ARG A 82 13.75 -4.21 7.60
CA ARG A 82 13.48 -4.38 6.16
C ARG A 82 13.27 -5.84 5.79
N ASP A 83 14.22 -6.70 6.15
CA ASP A 83 14.22 -8.12 5.77
C ASP A 83 13.04 -8.86 6.43
N PHE A 84 12.77 -8.55 7.70
CA PHE A 84 11.59 -9.02 8.42
C PHE A 84 10.29 -8.53 7.76
N SER A 85 10.22 -7.26 7.33
CA SER A 85 9.05 -6.74 6.62
C SER A 85 8.76 -7.54 5.36
N PHE A 86 9.76 -7.85 4.53
CA PHE A 86 9.56 -8.72 3.36
C PHE A 86 9.09 -10.12 3.77
N ALA A 87 9.71 -10.74 4.77
CA ALA A 87 9.37 -12.09 5.21
C ALA A 87 7.96 -12.21 5.82
N VAL A 88 7.55 -11.26 6.66
CA VAL A 88 6.25 -11.30 7.34
C VAL A 88 5.12 -10.95 6.36
N GLN A 89 5.34 -9.97 5.49
CA GLN A 89 4.36 -9.55 4.49
C GLN A 89 4.18 -10.59 3.38
N SER A 90 5.23 -11.37 3.04
CA SER A 90 5.10 -12.47 2.07
C SER A 90 4.15 -13.58 2.55
N ILE A 91 3.83 -13.63 3.84
CA ILE A 91 2.79 -14.48 4.41
C ILE A 91 1.49 -13.71 4.58
N GLY A 92 1.50 -12.62 5.36
CA GLY A 92 0.29 -11.86 5.70
C GLY A 92 -0.42 -11.26 4.50
N MET A 93 0.30 -10.51 3.66
CA MET A 93 -0.28 -9.85 2.48
C MET A 93 -0.63 -10.86 1.38
N THR A 94 0.10 -11.98 1.28
CA THR A 94 -0.25 -13.08 0.38
C THR A 94 -1.57 -13.74 0.80
N SER A 95 -1.73 -14.07 2.09
CA SER A 95 -2.99 -14.59 2.63
C SER A 95 -4.14 -13.61 2.39
N ALA A 96 -3.92 -12.31 2.66
CA ALA A 96 -4.92 -11.26 2.40
C ALA A 96 -5.23 -11.14 0.89
N SER A 97 -4.24 -11.22 0.01
CA SER A 97 -4.43 -11.17 -1.45
C SER A 97 -5.25 -12.35 -1.96
N ILE A 98 -4.98 -13.55 -1.46
CA ILE A 98 -5.78 -14.75 -1.79
C ILE A 98 -7.21 -14.59 -1.31
N PHE A 99 -7.40 -14.07 -0.09
CA PHE A 99 -8.74 -13.77 0.44
C PHE A 99 -9.49 -12.73 -0.42
N ILE A 100 -8.82 -11.65 -0.80
CA ILE A 100 -9.34 -10.58 -1.69
C ILE A 100 -9.78 -11.15 -3.04
N LEU A 101 -8.93 -11.97 -3.66
CA LEU A 101 -9.20 -12.63 -4.94
C LEU A 101 -10.33 -13.65 -4.83
N ALA A 102 -10.34 -14.47 -3.77
CA ALA A 102 -11.40 -15.44 -3.49
C ALA A 102 -12.77 -14.76 -3.28
N ARG A 103 -12.79 -13.55 -2.68
CA ARG A 103 -13.97 -12.71 -2.51
C ARG A 103 -14.33 -11.89 -3.75
N ARG A 104 -13.50 -11.91 -4.80
CA ARG A 104 -13.68 -11.15 -6.05
C ARG A 104 -13.90 -9.65 -5.81
N GLN A 105 -13.14 -9.08 -4.89
CA GLN A 105 -13.17 -7.64 -4.67
C GLN A 105 -12.66 -6.90 -5.93
N PRO A 106 -13.17 -5.68 -6.20
CA PRO A 106 -12.79 -4.94 -7.39
C PRO A 106 -11.33 -4.48 -7.31
N LEU A 107 -10.62 -4.56 -8.43
CA LEU A 107 -9.20 -4.24 -8.55
C LEU A 107 -8.95 -3.36 -9.77
N ALA A 108 -8.01 -2.42 -9.66
CA ALA A 108 -7.54 -1.63 -10.79
C ALA A 108 -6.50 -2.43 -11.59
N TRP A 109 -6.97 -3.42 -12.35
CA TRP A 109 -6.13 -4.43 -13.01
C TRP A 109 -5.06 -3.86 -13.95
N ALA A 110 -5.40 -2.85 -14.75
CA ALA A 110 -4.46 -2.26 -15.70
C ALA A 110 -3.24 -1.68 -14.96
N MET A 111 -3.48 -0.83 -13.95
CA MET A 111 -2.40 -0.26 -13.16
C MET A 111 -1.70 -1.30 -12.28
N LEU A 112 -2.42 -2.28 -11.74
CA LEU A 112 -1.82 -3.39 -10.98
C LEU A 112 -0.84 -4.20 -11.83
N LYS A 113 -1.23 -4.63 -13.03
CA LYS A 113 -0.36 -5.38 -13.94
C LYS A 113 0.90 -4.58 -14.30
N GLY A 114 0.72 -3.28 -14.56
CA GLY A 114 1.84 -2.37 -14.79
C GLY A 114 2.77 -2.30 -13.57
N ALA A 115 2.21 -2.10 -12.38
CA ALA A 115 2.97 -2.02 -11.14
C ALA A 115 3.70 -3.31 -10.79
N LEU A 116 3.09 -4.48 -11.04
CA LEU A 116 3.74 -5.78 -10.86
C LEU A 116 4.97 -5.90 -11.78
N LEU A 117 4.83 -5.55 -13.06
CA LEU A 117 5.94 -5.54 -14.02
C LEU A 117 7.04 -4.55 -13.60
N GLY A 118 6.66 -3.33 -13.23
CA GLY A 118 7.59 -2.33 -12.71
C GLY A 118 8.34 -2.84 -11.48
N ALA A 119 7.63 -3.44 -10.53
CA ALA A 119 8.22 -3.97 -9.30
C ALA A 119 9.16 -5.16 -9.56
N THR A 120 8.86 -6.03 -10.53
CA THR A 120 9.77 -7.14 -10.88
C THR A 120 11.14 -6.67 -11.34
N ALA A 121 11.23 -5.53 -12.02
CA ALA A 121 12.50 -4.96 -12.45
C ALA A 121 13.10 -4.00 -11.41
N GLY A 122 12.26 -3.17 -10.80
CA GLY A 122 12.70 -2.14 -9.85
C GLY A 122 13.24 -2.72 -8.55
N LEU A 123 12.62 -3.78 -8.01
CA LEU A 123 13.01 -4.33 -6.72
C LEU A 123 14.43 -4.93 -6.72
N PRO A 124 14.83 -5.81 -7.67
CA PRO A 124 16.21 -6.29 -7.74
C PRO A 124 17.21 -5.13 -7.86
N LEU A 125 16.96 -4.16 -8.74
CA LEU A 125 17.84 -3.01 -8.92
C LEU A 125 17.96 -2.19 -7.64
N GLY A 126 16.86 -1.98 -6.93
CA GLY A 126 16.86 -1.33 -5.63
C GLY A 126 17.67 -2.10 -4.59
N ILE A 127 17.48 -3.43 -4.49
CA ILE A 127 18.17 -4.26 -3.49
C ILE A 127 19.69 -4.29 -3.74
N PHE A 128 20.12 -4.36 -5.00
CA PHE A 128 21.54 -4.49 -5.33
C PHE A 128 22.27 -3.14 -5.47
N LEU A 129 21.59 -2.10 -5.93
CA LEU A 129 22.24 -0.82 -6.27
C LEU A 129 21.90 0.31 -5.30
N VAL A 130 20.68 0.34 -4.75
CA VAL A 130 20.22 1.46 -3.91
C VAL A 130 20.39 1.13 -2.43
N ALA A 131 19.82 0.02 -1.98
CA ALA A 131 19.78 -0.35 -0.57
C ALA A 131 21.16 -0.40 0.12
N PRO A 132 22.26 -0.88 -0.51
CA PRO A 132 23.58 -0.87 0.11
C PRO A 132 24.17 0.53 0.30
N LEU A 133 23.70 1.53 -0.46
CA LEU A 133 24.18 2.90 -0.40
C LEU A 133 23.46 3.76 0.66
N VAL A 134 22.36 3.26 1.23
CA VAL A 134 21.54 4.01 2.19
C VAL A 134 21.95 3.68 3.61
N PRO A 135 22.54 4.63 4.37
CA PRO A 135 22.90 4.39 5.78
C PRO A 135 21.67 4.18 6.65
N GLU A 136 21.84 3.48 7.77
CA GLU A 136 20.74 3.09 8.68
C GLU A 136 19.87 4.27 9.15
N LEU A 137 20.48 5.39 9.53
CA LEU A 137 19.76 6.60 9.92
C LEU A 137 18.83 7.09 8.80
N TRP A 138 19.28 7.02 7.55
CA TRP A 138 18.46 7.41 6.40
C TRP A 138 17.33 6.43 6.15
N ILE A 139 17.49 5.13 6.43
CA ILE A 139 16.39 4.16 6.36
C ILE A 139 15.28 4.53 7.34
N LYS A 140 15.64 4.78 8.61
CA LYS A 140 14.71 5.20 9.67
C LYS A 140 14.00 6.50 9.30
N LEU A 141 14.74 7.49 8.79
CA LEU A 141 14.20 8.79 8.41
C LEU A 141 13.34 8.75 7.14
N VAL A 142 13.77 8.07 6.08
CA VAL A 142 12.98 7.91 4.85
C VAL A 142 11.67 7.21 5.16
N PHE A 143 11.71 6.14 5.98
CA PHE A 143 10.51 5.47 6.47
C PHE A 143 9.59 6.43 7.23
N ALA A 144 10.11 7.13 8.24
CA ALA A 144 9.33 8.05 9.05
C ALA A 144 8.72 9.20 8.23
N VAL A 145 9.48 9.80 7.31
CA VAL A 145 9.03 10.90 6.45
C VAL A 145 7.93 10.44 5.50
N ILE A 146 8.10 9.30 4.83
CA ILE A 146 7.12 8.77 3.88
C ILE A 146 5.79 8.45 4.59
N TRP A 147 5.85 7.80 5.76
CA TRP A 147 4.66 7.49 6.57
C TRP A 147 3.99 8.74 7.13
N ALA A 148 4.76 9.69 7.67
CA ALA A 148 4.20 10.95 8.18
C ALA A 148 3.51 11.75 7.07
N SER A 149 4.14 11.87 5.90
CA SER A 149 3.58 12.60 4.77
C SER A 149 2.22 12.04 4.36
N PHE A 150 2.12 10.72 4.32
CA PHE A 150 0.87 10.05 3.99
C PHE A 150 -0.18 10.16 5.11
N GLY A 151 0.24 10.08 6.37
CA GLY A 151 -0.61 10.31 7.53
C GLY A 151 -1.20 11.73 7.54
N VAL A 152 -0.36 12.75 7.36
CA VAL A 152 -0.78 14.16 7.29
C VAL A 152 -1.74 14.39 6.11
N LEU A 153 -1.44 13.82 4.94
CA LEU A 153 -2.34 13.88 3.79
C LEU A 153 -3.74 13.34 4.13
N HIS A 154 -3.81 12.18 4.80
CA HIS A 154 -5.08 11.58 5.17
C HIS A 154 -5.81 12.41 6.21
N LEU A 155 -5.14 12.92 7.25
CA LEU A 155 -5.78 13.79 8.26
C LEU A 155 -6.36 15.06 7.63
N TYR A 156 -5.62 15.68 6.71
CA TYR A 156 -6.04 16.91 6.04
C TYR A 156 -7.15 16.71 4.99
N ARG A 157 -7.17 15.57 4.29
CA ARG A 157 -8.09 15.32 3.15
C ARG A 157 -9.08 14.18 3.35
N ILE A 158 -9.29 13.72 4.59
CA ILE A 158 -10.06 12.50 4.81
C ILE A 158 -11.48 12.54 4.25
N GLY A 159 -12.15 13.70 4.33
CA GLY A 159 -13.52 13.85 3.82
C GLY A 159 -13.59 13.64 2.30
N GLU A 160 -12.61 14.19 1.57
CA GLU A 160 -12.52 14.06 0.11
C GLU A 160 -12.10 12.65 -0.31
N ILE A 161 -11.22 12.01 0.44
CA ILE A 161 -10.72 10.66 0.15
C ILE A 161 -11.78 9.60 0.45
N ALA A 162 -12.43 9.68 1.61
CA ALA A 162 -13.40 8.69 2.06
C ALA A 162 -14.78 8.85 1.41
N GLY A 163 -15.11 10.03 0.87
CA GLY A 163 -16.40 10.32 0.25
C GLY A 163 -16.55 9.89 -1.22
N ARG A 164 -15.50 9.34 -1.85
CA ARG A 164 -15.51 8.99 -3.28
C ARG A 164 -16.09 7.60 -3.52
N ALA A 165 -16.86 7.49 -4.60
CA ALA A 165 -17.42 6.23 -5.08
C ALA A 165 -17.01 6.01 -6.55
N GLY A 166 -16.61 4.79 -6.89
CA GLY A 166 -16.12 4.43 -8.22
C GLY A 166 -14.66 4.83 -8.48
N MET A 167 -14.25 4.83 -9.74
CA MET A 167 -12.89 5.23 -10.16
C MET A 167 -13.02 5.98 -11.48
N THR A 168 -12.21 7.02 -11.68
CA THR A 168 -12.13 7.67 -12.98
C THR A 168 -11.40 6.73 -13.92
N ASP A 169 -12.14 6.06 -14.80
CA ASP A 169 -11.57 5.25 -15.87
C ASP A 169 -10.93 6.19 -16.89
N PHE A 170 -9.62 6.08 -17.16
CA PHE A 170 -8.93 6.91 -18.15
C PHE A 170 -8.70 6.11 -19.45
N ASP A 171 -7.73 5.21 -19.42
CA ASP A 171 -7.40 4.29 -20.52
C ASP A 171 -6.54 3.21 -19.88
N GLU A 172 -6.88 1.94 -20.10
CA GLU A 172 -6.12 0.81 -19.57
C GLU A 172 -4.63 0.90 -19.95
N ARG A 173 -4.29 1.43 -21.13
CA ARG A 173 -2.89 1.60 -21.56
C ARG A 173 -2.17 2.70 -20.81
N TRP A 174 -2.88 3.78 -20.46
CA TRP A 174 -2.31 4.85 -19.66
C TRP A 174 -2.12 4.38 -18.22
N ASP A 175 -3.13 3.76 -17.62
CA ASP A 175 -3.09 3.18 -16.28
C ASP A 175 -1.96 2.15 -16.16
N PHE A 176 -1.79 1.29 -17.17
CA PHE A 176 -0.69 0.33 -17.21
C PHE A 176 0.68 1.01 -17.22
N ARG A 177 0.90 2.03 -18.06
CA ARG A 177 2.17 2.76 -18.14
C ARG A 177 2.49 3.48 -16.85
N VAL A 178 1.51 4.15 -16.25
CA VAL A 178 1.64 4.79 -14.95
C VAL A 178 1.99 3.75 -13.89
N GLY A 179 1.32 2.59 -13.92
CA GLY A 179 1.64 1.44 -13.07
C GLY A 179 3.09 1.00 -13.19
N VAL A 180 3.62 0.82 -14.40
CA VAL A 180 5.01 0.42 -14.63
C VAL A 180 5.99 1.42 -14.00
N VAL A 181 5.81 2.71 -14.27
CA VAL A 181 6.71 3.76 -13.76
C VAL A 181 6.66 3.82 -12.23
N ILE A 182 5.46 3.86 -11.65
CA ILE A 182 5.27 3.96 -10.20
C ILE A 182 5.76 2.69 -9.51
N GLY A 183 5.41 1.52 -10.04
CA GLY A 183 5.84 0.23 -9.49
C GLY A 183 7.36 0.09 -9.52
N PHE A 184 8.01 0.49 -10.61
CA PHE A 184 9.46 0.48 -10.72
C PHE A 184 10.11 1.43 -9.70
N ALA A 185 9.71 2.70 -9.69
CA ALA A 185 10.32 3.71 -8.81
C ALA A 185 10.07 3.40 -7.33
N ALA A 186 8.84 3.02 -6.97
CA ALA A 186 8.49 2.67 -5.59
C ALA A 186 9.20 1.40 -5.12
N ALA A 187 9.32 0.38 -5.98
CA ALA A 187 10.07 -0.83 -5.65
C ALA A 187 11.57 -0.53 -5.46
N ALA A 188 12.17 0.22 -6.37
CA ALA A 188 13.60 0.50 -6.38
C ALA A 188 14.05 1.43 -5.25
N LEU A 189 13.26 2.46 -4.94
CA LEU A 189 13.66 3.54 -4.03
C LEU A 189 13.05 3.42 -2.63
N VAL A 190 11.86 2.84 -2.51
CA VAL A 190 11.15 2.73 -1.23
C VAL A 190 11.24 1.30 -0.73
N ALA A 191 10.56 0.36 -1.40
CA ALA A 191 10.42 -1.01 -0.90
C ALA A 191 11.78 -1.71 -0.74
N ALA A 192 12.74 -1.52 -1.65
CA ALA A 192 14.08 -2.09 -1.52
C ALA A 192 14.85 -1.61 -0.27
N VAL A 193 14.55 -0.42 0.23
CA VAL A 193 15.23 0.20 1.38
C VAL A 193 14.50 -0.13 2.68
N THR A 194 13.18 -0.02 2.70
CA THR A 194 12.35 -0.13 3.92
C THR A 194 11.64 -1.47 4.07
N GLY A 195 11.54 -2.26 3.00
CA GLY A 195 10.84 -3.56 2.98
C GLY A 195 9.33 -3.44 2.77
N VAL A 196 8.81 -2.21 2.67
CA VAL A 196 7.38 -1.86 2.63
C VAL A 196 7.18 -0.49 1.97
N GLY A 197 5.97 -0.18 1.49
CA GLY A 197 5.60 1.19 1.06
C GLY A 197 5.19 1.30 -0.40
N ILE A 198 5.43 0.26 -1.21
CA ILE A 198 4.92 0.22 -2.59
C ILE A 198 3.38 0.21 -2.65
N ASP A 199 2.73 -0.46 -1.69
CA ASP A 199 1.29 -0.38 -1.46
C ASP A 199 0.83 1.05 -1.25
N MET A 200 1.54 1.80 -0.40
CA MET A 200 1.17 3.17 -0.06
C MET A 200 1.32 4.10 -1.26
N VAL A 201 2.40 3.96 -2.03
CA VAL A 201 2.61 4.75 -3.26
C VAL A 201 1.56 4.41 -4.33
N LEU A 202 1.30 3.12 -4.57
CA LEU A 202 0.28 2.71 -5.54
C LEU A 202 -1.12 3.15 -5.11
N TYR A 203 -1.44 3.03 -3.82
CA TYR A 203 -2.68 3.54 -3.26
C TYR A 203 -2.79 5.07 -3.44
N ALA A 204 -1.72 5.83 -3.17
CA ALA A 204 -1.72 7.28 -3.36
C ALA A 204 -2.00 7.65 -4.82
N ALA A 205 -1.42 6.91 -5.77
CA ALA A 205 -1.72 7.06 -7.19
C ALA A 205 -3.20 6.75 -7.48
N LEU A 206 -3.72 5.62 -7.01
CA LEU A 206 -5.12 5.24 -7.20
C LEU A 206 -6.09 6.31 -6.67
N VAL A 207 -5.86 6.74 -5.43
CA VAL A 207 -6.77 7.65 -4.73
C VAL A 207 -6.61 9.09 -5.19
N LEU A 208 -5.40 9.57 -5.47
CA LEU A 208 -5.20 10.99 -5.81
C LEU A 208 -5.26 11.23 -7.32
N LEU A 209 -4.63 10.37 -8.12
CA LEU A 209 -4.53 10.52 -9.57
C LEU A 209 -5.75 9.93 -10.28
N CYS A 210 -6.08 8.66 -10.01
CA CYS A 210 -7.21 7.95 -10.63
C CYS A 210 -8.55 8.19 -9.93
N ARG A 211 -8.54 8.93 -8.82
CA ARG A 211 -9.68 9.22 -7.94
C ARG A 211 -10.50 7.98 -7.56
N ALA A 212 -9.83 6.84 -7.42
CA ALA A 212 -10.43 5.57 -7.08
C ALA A 212 -11.02 5.55 -5.67
N ASP A 213 -12.14 4.84 -5.52
CA ASP A 213 -12.72 4.43 -4.24
C ASP A 213 -11.72 3.55 -3.51
N LEU A 214 -11.65 3.76 -2.19
CA LEU A 214 -10.91 2.93 -1.26
C LEU A 214 -11.23 1.43 -1.45
N ARG A 215 -12.45 1.06 -1.85
CA ARG A 215 -12.87 -0.33 -2.10
C ARG A 215 -12.10 -0.99 -3.24
N ILE A 216 -11.53 -0.19 -4.14
CA ILE A 216 -10.68 -0.64 -5.24
C ILE A 216 -9.21 -0.43 -4.88
N ALA A 217 -8.88 0.73 -4.28
CA ALA A 217 -7.51 1.13 -4.01
C ALA A 217 -6.81 0.24 -2.97
N ILE A 218 -7.48 -0.06 -1.84
CA ILE A 218 -6.89 -0.85 -0.77
C ILE A 218 -6.62 -2.30 -1.22
N PRO A 219 -7.57 -3.01 -1.85
CA PRO A 219 -7.27 -4.37 -2.31
C PRO A 219 -6.17 -4.38 -3.37
N THR A 220 -6.17 -3.41 -4.30
CA THR A 220 -5.12 -3.30 -5.32
C THR A 220 -3.73 -3.09 -4.70
N SER A 221 -3.61 -2.25 -3.67
CA SER A 221 -2.35 -2.02 -2.98
C SER A 221 -1.86 -3.25 -2.19
N VAL A 222 -2.78 -4.03 -1.62
CA VAL A 222 -2.42 -5.27 -0.91
C VAL A 222 -1.76 -6.28 -1.85
N LEU A 223 -2.28 -6.43 -3.07
CA LEU A 223 -1.74 -7.36 -4.07
C LEU A 223 -0.32 -7.00 -4.51
N ILE A 224 -0.04 -5.72 -4.78
CA ILE A 224 1.32 -5.31 -5.16
C ILE A 224 2.30 -5.50 -4.01
N MET A 225 1.88 -5.27 -2.76
CA MET A 225 2.74 -5.49 -1.60
C MET A 225 3.02 -6.97 -1.38
N ALA A 226 2.02 -7.84 -1.54
CA ALA A 226 2.23 -9.29 -1.48
C ALA A 226 3.26 -9.75 -2.51
N TRP A 227 3.10 -9.33 -3.76
CA TRP A 227 4.05 -9.64 -4.84
C TRP A 227 5.47 -9.16 -4.53
N THR A 228 5.60 -7.89 -4.15
CA THR A 228 6.90 -7.27 -3.86
C THR A 228 7.57 -7.92 -2.65
N SER A 229 6.80 -8.38 -1.66
CA SER A 229 7.32 -9.06 -0.47
C SER A 229 7.85 -10.45 -0.78
N VAL A 230 7.07 -11.24 -1.55
CA VAL A 230 7.50 -12.56 -2.03
C VAL A 230 8.76 -12.43 -2.88
N LEU A 231 8.79 -11.47 -3.81
CA LEU A 231 9.95 -11.22 -4.64
C LEU A 231 11.16 -10.77 -3.80
N GLY A 232 10.96 -9.86 -2.85
CA GLY A 232 12.01 -9.31 -2.00
C GLY A 232 12.67 -10.38 -1.15
N ILE A 233 11.87 -11.19 -0.44
CA ILE A 233 12.42 -12.27 0.38
C ILE A 233 13.08 -13.34 -0.50
N ALA A 234 12.50 -13.70 -1.64
CA ALA A 234 13.10 -14.66 -2.57
C ALA A 234 14.47 -14.20 -3.09
N ILE A 235 14.58 -12.96 -3.57
CA ILE A 235 15.85 -12.37 -4.02
C ILE A 235 16.86 -12.36 -2.88
N LYS A 236 16.47 -11.89 -1.70
CA LYS A 236 17.35 -11.82 -0.53
C LYS A 236 17.86 -13.20 -0.12
N SER A 237 16.98 -14.20 -0.05
CA SER A 237 17.33 -15.57 0.31
C SER A 237 18.32 -16.22 -0.66
N VAL A 238 18.28 -15.89 -1.96
CA VAL A 238 19.21 -16.48 -2.95
C VAL A 238 20.46 -15.65 -3.24
N SER A 239 20.53 -14.40 -2.79
CA SER A 239 21.61 -13.48 -3.13
C SER A 239 22.36 -12.93 -1.90
N THR A 240 21.87 -11.84 -1.32
CA THR A 240 22.56 -11.11 -0.25
C THR A 240 22.35 -11.71 1.15
N GLY A 241 21.61 -12.82 1.26
CA GLY A 241 21.21 -13.42 2.53
C GLY A 241 20.07 -12.65 3.20
N VAL A 242 19.52 -13.22 4.27
CA VAL A 242 18.52 -12.57 5.12
C VAL A 242 19.18 -12.23 6.46
N ALA A 243 18.90 -11.05 7.00
CA ALA A 243 19.49 -10.62 8.27
C ALA A 243 19.28 -11.65 9.41
N PRO A 244 20.29 -11.90 10.26
CA PRO A 244 20.14 -12.76 11.43
C PRO A 244 18.99 -12.30 12.32
N GLY A 245 18.27 -13.25 12.95
CA GLY A 245 17.12 -12.94 13.80
C GLY A 245 15.79 -12.74 13.06
N VAL A 246 15.80 -12.55 11.73
CA VAL A 246 14.55 -12.47 10.95
C VAL A 246 13.75 -13.78 11.04
N PHE A 247 14.44 -14.92 10.98
CA PHE A 247 13.77 -16.23 10.98
C PHE A 247 13.00 -16.51 12.27
N GLY A 248 13.59 -16.25 13.44
CA GLY A 248 12.92 -16.45 14.73
C GLY A 248 11.71 -15.53 14.91
N ASN A 249 11.87 -14.24 14.60
CA ASN A 249 10.78 -13.26 14.59
C ASN A 249 9.67 -13.67 13.60
N TRP A 250 10.05 -14.13 12.41
CA TRP A 250 9.11 -14.64 11.41
C TRP A 250 8.37 -15.88 11.90
N LEU A 251 9.07 -16.82 12.53
CA LEU A 251 8.46 -18.05 13.05
C LEU A 251 7.39 -17.74 14.09
N ALA A 252 7.61 -16.75 14.95
CA ALA A 252 6.62 -16.28 15.92
C ALA A 252 5.46 -15.49 15.27
N ALA A 253 5.76 -14.59 14.33
CA ALA A 253 4.79 -13.68 13.73
C ALA A 253 3.92 -14.28 12.61
N ALA A 254 4.50 -15.13 11.76
CA ALA A 254 3.86 -15.72 10.57
C ALA A 254 2.47 -16.32 10.84
N PRO A 255 2.24 -17.13 11.91
CA PRO A 255 0.93 -17.71 12.17
C PRO A 255 -0.12 -16.67 12.55
N VAL A 256 0.27 -15.57 13.17
CA VAL A 256 -0.65 -14.49 13.54
C VAL A 256 -1.03 -13.69 12.30
N VAL A 257 -0.05 -13.27 11.50
CA VAL A 257 -0.29 -12.40 10.34
C VAL A 257 -1.05 -13.10 9.22
N ALA A 258 -0.90 -14.42 9.08
CA ALA A 258 -1.62 -15.24 8.12
C ALA A 258 -3.16 -15.12 8.28
N LEU A 259 -3.64 -14.91 9.50
CA LEU A 259 -5.05 -14.69 9.82
C LEU A 259 -5.39 -13.20 9.96
N GLY A 260 -4.56 -12.45 10.67
CA GLY A 260 -4.86 -11.07 11.04
C GLY A 260 -5.00 -10.13 9.84
N ALA A 261 -4.20 -10.32 8.78
CA ALA A 261 -4.30 -9.49 7.58
C ALA A 261 -5.60 -9.70 6.77
N PRO A 262 -6.03 -10.94 6.44
CA PRO A 262 -7.38 -11.18 5.88
C PRO A 262 -8.52 -10.67 6.77
N LEU A 263 -8.43 -10.86 8.09
CA LEU A 263 -9.45 -10.42 9.04
C LEU A 263 -9.53 -8.89 9.10
N GLY A 264 -8.41 -8.18 9.07
CA GLY A 264 -8.36 -6.73 8.96
C GLY A 264 -9.14 -6.22 7.74
N ALA A 265 -8.96 -6.87 6.59
CA ALA A 265 -9.68 -6.54 5.36
C ALA A 265 -11.20 -6.79 5.46
N LEU A 266 -11.64 -7.74 6.30
CA LEU A 266 -13.05 -8.00 6.57
C LEU A 266 -13.65 -6.93 7.49
N VAL A 267 -12.97 -6.65 8.61
CA VAL A 267 -13.48 -5.77 9.67
C VAL A 267 -13.58 -4.32 9.22
N VAL A 268 -12.77 -3.87 8.26
CA VAL A 268 -12.91 -2.52 7.69
C VAL A 268 -14.29 -2.29 7.05
N ASN A 269 -14.99 -3.36 6.64
CA ASN A 269 -16.35 -3.26 6.13
C ASN A 269 -17.40 -3.14 7.25
N LEU A 270 -17.05 -3.46 8.49
CA LEU A 270 -17.90 -3.35 9.68
C LEU A 270 -17.73 -2.00 10.39
N ILE A 271 -16.49 -1.59 10.65
CA ILE A 271 -16.16 -0.36 11.41
C ILE A 271 -16.20 0.91 10.54
N GLY A 272 -16.06 0.72 9.22
CA GLY A 272 -15.94 1.82 8.26
C GLY A 272 -14.50 2.28 8.09
N ARG A 273 -14.18 2.76 6.89
CA ARG A 273 -12.80 3.06 6.47
C ARG A 273 -12.26 4.35 7.08
N ARG A 274 -13.13 5.31 7.36
CA ARG A 274 -12.75 6.64 7.86
C ARG A 274 -12.12 6.58 9.26
N PRO A 275 -12.73 5.96 10.29
CA PRO A 275 -12.12 5.86 11.63
C PRO A 275 -10.76 5.14 11.60
N THR A 276 -10.67 4.03 10.87
CA THR A 276 -9.41 3.29 10.73
C THR A 276 -8.32 4.15 10.08
N LEU A 277 -8.64 4.88 9.00
CA LEU A 277 -7.67 5.77 8.36
C LEU A 277 -7.21 6.91 9.28
N VAL A 278 -8.09 7.51 10.10
CA VAL A 278 -7.68 8.53 11.09
C VAL A 278 -6.73 7.92 12.11
N PHE A 279 -7.11 6.79 12.71
CA PHE A 279 -6.30 6.13 13.72
C PHE A 279 -4.89 5.82 13.21
N VAL A 280 -4.79 5.22 12.03
CA VAL A 280 -3.49 4.87 11.45
C VAL A 280 -2.70 6.10 11.03
N ALA A 281 -3.35 7.14 10.51
CA ALA A 281 -2.70 8.38 10.18
C ALA A 281 -2.09 9.08 11.41
N LEU A 282 -2.78 9.04 12.56
CA LEU A 282 -2.24 9.53 13.83
C LEU A 282 -1.01 8.71 14.27
N LEU A 283 -1.07 7.38 14.13
CA LEU A 283 0.09 6.53 14.43
C LEU A 283 1.29 6.85 13.53
N CYS A 284 1.09 7.11 12.24
CA CYS A 284 2.16 7.51 11.33
C CYS A 284 2.84 8.83 11.76
N VAL A 285 2.05 9.83 12.18
CA VAL A 285 2.58 11.10 12.67
C VAL A 285 3.29 10.93 14.02
N GLY A 286 2.70 10.15 14.93
CA GLY A 286 3.30 9.82 16.22
C GLY A 286 4.62 9.08 16.07
N GLN A 287 4.70 8.13 15.14
CA GLN A 287 5.92 7.40 14.79
C GLN A 287 7.03 8.34 14.28
N PHE A 288 6.69 9.34 13.47
CA PHE A 288 7.68 10.32 13.01
C PHE A 288 8.21 11.17 14.16
N ALA A 289 7.33 11.66 15.03
CA ALA A 289 7.74 12.36 16.25
C ALA A 289 8.63 11.48 17.15
N TRP A 290 8.29 10.20 17.30
CA TRP A 290 9.09 9.22 18.02
C TRP A 290 10.48 9.08 17.38
N THR A 291 10.54 8.88 16.06
CA THR A 291 11.81 8.70 15.33
C THR A 291 12.71 9.92 15.50
N CYS A 292 12.16 11.13 15.34
CA CYS A 292 12.93 12.36 15.55
C CYS A 292 13.42 12.54 16.99
N ARG A 293 12.66 12.05 17.98
CA ARG A 293 13.06 12.08 19.39
C ARG A 293 14.17 11.07 19.68
N THR A 294 14.03 9.83 19.22
CA THR A 294 15.02 8.76 19.44
C THR A 294 16.36 9.10 18.80
N GLU A 295 16.33 9.60 17.57
CA GLU A 295 17.52 9.91 16.79
C GLU A 295 18.00 11.36 16.99
N TRP A 296 17.50 12.07 18.02
CA TRP A 296 17.78 13.50 18.24
C TRP A 296 19.27 13.81 18.35
N ALA A 297 20.04 12.93 19.00
CA ALA A 297 21.48 13.09 19.15
C ALA A 297 22.22 13.15 17.80
N ALA A 298 21.72 12.43 16.79
CA ALA A 298 22.28 12.41 15.44
C ALA A 298 21.66 13.47 14.51
N LEU A 299 20.36 13.77 14.66
CA LEU A 299 19.66 14.77 13.83
C LEU A 299 20.02 16.21 14.20
N GLY A 300 19.95 16.53 15.49
CA GLY A 300 19.85 17.90 15.98
C GLY A 300 18.75 18.71 15.26
N TRP A 301 18.89 20.03 15.31
CA TRP A 301 17.94 20.94 14.65
C TRP A 301 18.00 20.87 13.11
N GLY A 302 19.19 20.70 12.53
CA GLY A 302 19.37 20.63 11.08
C GLY A 302 18.67 19.41 10.47
N GLY A 303 18.87 18.24 11.05
CA GLY A 303 18.20 17.01 10.62
C GLY A 303 16.68 17.08 10.79
N LEU A 304 16.19 17.69 11.89
CA LEU A 304 14.75 17.87 12.10
C LEU A 304 14.14 18.78 11.02
N LEU A 305 14.78 19.92 10.73
CA LEU A 305 14.31 20.84 9.68
C LEU A 305 14.31 20.16 8.31
N LEU A 306 15.34 19.38 8.00
CA LEU A 306 15.40 18.60 6.76
C LEU A 306 14.26 17.56 6.68
N ALA A 307 14.01 16.83 7.77
CA ALA A 307 12.94 15.83 7.83
C ALA A 307 11.55 16.47 7.66
N LEU A 308 11.29 17.60 8.33
CA LEU A 308 10.06 18.38 8.17
C LEU A 308 9.91 18.95 6.76
N ALA A 309 11.00 19.46 6.17
CA ALA A 309 11.02 19.95 4.79
C ALA A 309 10.73 18.81 3.81
N ALA A 310 11.27 17.61 4.04
CA ALA A 310 11.00 16.43 3.23
C ALA A 310 9.53 16.01 3.32
N VAL A 311 8.92 16.05 4.52
CA VAL A 311 7.47 15.85 4.68
C VAL A 311 6.68 16.88 3.88
N GLY A 312 7.06 18.16 3.98
CA GLY A 312 6.46 19.24 3.20
C GLY A 312 6.55 19.00 1.69
N LEU A 313 7.71 18.57 1.20
CA LEU A 313 7.94 18.25 -0.21
C LEU A 313 7.06 17.08 -0.69
N CYS A 314 6.96 16.01 0.11
CA CYS A 314 6.06 14.90 -0.19
C CYS A 314 4.60 15.34 -0.25
N LEU A 315 4.15 16.20 0.67
CA LEU A 315 2.80 16.77 0.66
C LEU A 315 2.53 17.63 -0.57
N LEU A 316 3.50 18.45 -0.99
CA LEU A 316 3.42 19.20 -2.25
C LEU A 316 3.30 18.26 -3.46
N GLY A 317 4.06 17.16 -3.46
CA GLY A 317 3.95 16.09 -4.45
C GLY A 317 2.55 15.48 -4.52
N PHE A 318 1.98 15.13 -3.37
CA PHE A 318 0.61 14.59 -3.28
C PHE A 318 -0.44 15.60 -3.76
N GLU A 319 -0.31 16.88 -3.39
CA GLU A 319 -1.23 17.93 -3.84
C GLU A 319 -1.11 18.16 -5.35
N ARG A 320 0.10 18.11 -5.92
CA ARG A 320 0.30 18.18 -7.37
C ARG A 320 -0.34 16.99 -8.08
N LEU A 321 -0.15 15.78 -7.56
CA LEU A 321 -0.76 14.56 -8.08
C LEU A 321 -2.30 14.65 -8.06
N ARG A 322 -2.87 15.18 -6.96
CA ARG A 322 -4.30 15.43 -6.81
C ARG A 322 -4.82 16.44 -7.84
N ARG A 323 -4.13 17.57 -8.03
CA ARG A 323 -4.49 18.58 -9.03
C ARG A 323 -4.45 18.01 -10.45
N TRP A 324 -3.44 17.19 -10.76
CA TRP A 324 -3.35 16.50 -12.04
C TRP A 324 -4.51 15.54 -12.25
N GLY A 325 -4.86 14.73 -11.25
CA GLY A 325 -6.04 13.86 -11.29
C GLY A 325 -7.35 14.65 -11.53
N ALA A 326 -7.50 15.81 -10.89
CA ALA A 326 -8.66 16.69 -11.10
C ALA A 326 -8.72 17.28 -12.52
N LEU A 327 -7.58 17.69 -13.08
CA LEU A 327 -7.50 18.21 -14.45
C LEU A 327 -7.81 17.13 -15.49
N LEU A 328 -7.28 15.92 -15.30
CA LEU A 328 -7.55 14.78 -16.19
C LEU A 328 -9.02 14.38 -16.15
N ALA A 329 -9.64 14.35 -14.96
CA ALA A 329 -11.06 14.08 -14.81
C ALA A 329 -11.92 15.14 -15.53
N ALA A 330 -11.65 16.43 -15.29
CA ALA A 330 -12.37 17.53 -15.94
C ALA A 330 -12.25 17.52 -17.47
N GLY A 331 -11.07 17.17 -18.00
CA GLY A 331 -10.84 17.02 -19.44
C GLY A 331 -11.70 15.91 -20.05
N ARG A 332 -11.91 14.81 -19.32
CA ARG A 332 -12.74 13.68 -19.77
C ARG A 332 -14.23 14.00 -19.72
N ASP A 333 -14.70 14.64 -18.65
CA ASP A 333 -16.10 15.07 -18.54
C ASP A 333 -16.46 16.01 -19.71
N ALA A 334 -15.55 16.92 -20.05
CA ALA A 334 -15.70 17.80 -21.21
C ALA A 334 -15.66 17.05 -22.56
N ALA A 335 -14.89 15.97 -22.68
CA ALA A 335 -14.86 15.15 -23.89
C ALA A 335 -16.13 14.29 -24.04
N GLY A 336 -16.61 13.69 -22.95
CA GLY A 336 -17.86 12.92 -22.91
C GLY A 336 -19.06 13.78 -23.30
N ALA A 337 -19.17 14.99 -22.73
CA ALA A 337 -20.24 15.93 -23.07
C ALA A 337 -20.24 16.32 -24.56
N ARG A 338 -19.06 16.43 -25.20
CA ARG A 338 -18.97 16.70 -26.66
C ARG A 338 -19.43 15.52 -27.50
N VAL A 339 -19.16 14.28 -27.07
CA VAL A 339 -19.58 13.07 -27.77
C VAL A 339 -21.09 12.88 -27.66
N GLU A 340 -21.67 13.05 -26.47
CA GLU A 340 -23.12 13.04 -26.27
C GLU A 340 -23.82 14.12 -27.10
N HIS A 341 -23.26 15.33 -27.12
CA HIS A 341 -23.78 16.42 -27.94
C HIS A 341 -23.76 16.08 -29.44
N ARG A 342 -22.66 15.51 -29.95
CA ARG A 342 -22.58 15.04 -31.35
C ARG A 342 -23.58 13.94 -31.67
N HIS A 343 -23.78 12.97 -30.76
CA HIS A 343 -24.78 11.91 -30.96
C HIS A 343 -26.21 12.43 -30.88
N ALA A 344 -26.49 13.41 -30.01
CA ALA A 344 -27.79 14.07 -29.93
C ALA A 344 -28.07 14.88 -31.21
N ALA A 345 -27.07 15.61 -31.71
CA ALA A 345 -27.18 16.36 -32.97
C ALA A 345 -27.39 15.43 -34.19
N ALA A 346 -26.75 14.25 -34.21
CA ALA A 346 -26.91 13.26 -35.28
C ALA A 346 -28.25 12.49 -35.22
N ARG A 347 -28.99 12.56 -34.11
CA ARG A 347 -30.31 11.93 -33.93
C ARG A 347 -31.48 12.92 -34.07
N ALA A 348 -31.19 14.20 -34.28
CA ALA A 348 -32.23 15.20 -34.49
C ALA A 348 -32.87 14.99 -35.88
N PRO A 349 -34.21 14.88 -35.99
CA PRO A 349 -34.88 14.78 -37.29
C PRO A 349 -34.67 16.07 -38.10
N ASP A 350 -34.53 15.92 -39.42
CA ASP A 350 -34.27 17.03 -40.36
C ASP A 350 -35.29 18.16 -40.16
N GLY A 351 -34.80 19.32 -39.70
CA GLY A 351 -35.61 20.53 -39.48
C GLY A 351 -35.64 21.07 -38.05
N VAL A 352 -35.14 20.33 -37.05
CA VAL A 352 -35.02 20.83 -35.67
C VAL A 352 -33.58 21.29 -35.40
N ALA A 353 -33.41 22.59 -35.08
CA ALA A 353 -32.10 23.16 -34.78
C ALA A 353 -31.40 22.38 -33.65
N ALA A 354 -30.16 21.97 -33.87
CA ALA A 354 -29.36 21.26 -32.88
C ALA A 354 -29.26 22.08 -31.58
N PRO A 355 -29.35 21.44 -30.39
CA PRO A 355 -29.21 22.16 -29.12
C PRO A 355 -27.84 22.86 -29.08
N ALA A 356 -27.79 24.09 -28.56
CA ALA A 356 -26.54 24.85 -28.47
C ALA A 356 -25.46 24.07 -27.69
N PRO A 357 -24.18 24.14 -28.11
CA PRO A 357 -23.11 23.45 -27.41
C PRO A 357 -23.03 23.93 -25.95
N PRO A 358 -22.72 23.05 -24.98
CA PRO A 358 -22.58 23.46 -23.60
C PRO A 358 -21.43 24.47 -23.50
N LEU A 359 -21.75 25.70 -23.08
CA LEU A 359 -20.76 26.73 -22.78
C LEU A 359 -19.77 26.15 -21.77
N ALA A 360 -18.50 26.05 -22.16
CA ALA A 360 -17.42 25.73 -21.26
C ALA A 360 -17.52 26.72 -20.09
N ARG A 361 -17.89 26.24 -18.89
CA ARG A 361 -17.81 27.05 -17.67
C ARG A 361 -16.35 27.38 -17.46
N GLY A 362 -15.96 28.53 -17.99
CA GLY A 362 -14.65 29.13 -17.81
C GLY A 362 -14.39 29.33 -16.33
N ARG A 363 -13.17 28.97 -15.95
CA ARG A 363 -12.39 29.48 -14.81
C ARG A 363 -13.07 30.67 -14.12
N ARG A 364 -13.47 30.48 -12.87
CA ARG A 364 -13.45 31.59 -11.89
C ARG A 364 -12.44 31.23 -10.81
N ALA A 365 -11.70 32.28 -10.44
CA ALA A 365 -10.45 32.38 -9.71
C ALA A 365 -10.31 31.47 -8.48
#